data_AF-A0A5P2CCJ6-F1
#
_entry.id   AF-A0A5P2CCJ6-F1
#
_cell.length_a   1.000
_cell.length_b   1.000
_cell.length_c   1.000
_cell.angle_alpha   90.00
_cell.angle_beta   90.00
_cell.angle_gamma   90.00
#
_symmetry.space_group_name_H-M   'P 1'
#
loop_
_entity.id
_entity.type
_entity.pdbx_description
1 polymer ?
#
loop_
_entity_poly.entity_id
_entity_poly.type
_entity_poly.pdbx_seq_one_letter_code
_entity_poly.pdbx_strand_id
1 'polypeptide(L)'
;MSRVCNKAPNLPDGSIADQSLYASVDGPIATGSAHFMRAGSELHLMHSDLELNDQRQAALRVRCAAAAVQAALVEYRTSHRVAQELGFYPVHDERLRTAGGGTAPVRETLDAARQADLVQLDDVAVETIALRYEAGGDEAAYSHFVTALTGFSTELDAFAAGAADAPPADWQRLAWQFLTAFDRIRIYGQALAVINILGMTPSAVAGAGDGRSNRI
;
A
#
# COMPACT_ATOMS: atom_id res chain seq x y z
N MET A 1 14.74 6.74 -1.62
CA MET A 1 14.06 5.57 -2.23
C MET A 1 12.59 5.95 -2.39
N SER A 2 11.91 5.85 -3.53
CA SER A 2 12.23 5.35 -4.86
C SER A 2 11.43 6.19 -5.88
N ARG A 3 11.97 6.38 -7.08
CA ARG A 3 11.41 7.16 -8.21
C ARG A 3 10.11 6.58 -8.79
N VAL A 4 9.36 5.77 -8.05
CA VAL A 4 8.15 5.06 -8.51
C VAL A 4 6.94 6.02 -8.62
N CYS A 5 6.98 7.20 -7.98
CA CYS A 5 5.95 8.23 -8.14
C CYS A 5 6.18 9.16 -9.34
N ASN A 6 7.28 9.04 -10.08
CA ASN A 6 7.42 9.78 -11.33
C ASN A 6 6.72 9.00 -12.43
N LYS A 7 5.48 9.43 -12.69
CA LYS A 7 4.68 9.27 -13.91
C LYS A 7 5.44 8.49 -14.99
N ALA A 8 4.93 7.31 -15.33
CA ALA A 8 5.30 6.66 -16.57
C ALA A 8 5.24 7.73 -17.69
N PRO A 9 6.30 7.91 -18.49
CA PRO A 9 6.45 9.07 -19.38
C PRO A 9 5.43 9.12 -20.55
N ASN A 10 4.46 8.19 -20.58
CA ASN A 10 3.46 8.04 -21.63
C ASN A 10 2.04 7.81 -21.09
N LEU A 11 1.70 8.27 -19.88
CA LEU A 11 0.30 8.31 -19.47
C LEU A 11 -0.46 9.26 -20.43
N PRO A 12 -1.60 8.86 -21.00
CA PRO A 12 -2.34 9.72 -21.92
C PRO A 12 -2.64 11.05 -21.24
N ASP A 13 -2.34 12.16 -21.93
CA ASP A 13 -2.52 13.52 -21.43
C ASP A 13 -3.98 13.72 -21.01
N GLY A 14 -4.25 13.51 -19.72
CA GLY A 14 -5.54 13.83 -19.12
C GLY A 14 -5.79 15.33 -19.16
N SER A 15 -7.05 15.74 -19.10
CA SER A 15 -7.41 17.15 -18.99
C SER A 15 -6.71 17.80 -17.78
N ILE A 16 -6.47 19.12 -17.82
CA ILE A 16 -5.89 19.86 -16.68
C ILE A 16 -6.69 19.61 -15.39
N ALA A 17 -8.02 19.48 -15.51
CA ALA A 17 -8.90 19.13 -14.40
C ALA A 17 -8.57 17.76 -13.79
N ASP A 18 -8.34 16.74 -14.62
CA ASP A 18 -7.95 15.42 -14.14
C ASP A 18 -6.56 15.43 -13.49
N GLN A 19 -5.60 16.17 -14.04
CA GLN A 19 -4.26 16.26 -13.44
C GLN A 19 -4.30 16.94 -12.07
N SER A 20 -5.12 17.98 -11.92
CA SER A 20 -5.35 18.66 -10.64
C SER A 20 -6.05 17.76 -9.62
N LEU A 21 -6.97 16.90 -10.08
CA LEU A 21 -7.69 15.95 -9.26
C LEU A 21 -6.75 14.89 -8.67
N TYR A 22 -5.90 14.27 -9.50
CA TYR A 22 -4.91 13.28 -9.04
C TYR A 22 -3.88 13.90 -8.10
N ALA A 23 -3.37 15.10 -8.40
CA ALA A 23 -2.42 15.79 -7.53
C ALA A 23 -2.98 16.03 -6.11
N SER A 24 -4.29 16.29 -6.00
CA SER A 24 -4.97 16.52 -4.73
C SER A 24 -5.10 15.25 -3.87
N VAL A 25 -5.07 14.07 -4.51
CA VAL A 25 -5.18 12.75 -3.85
C VAL A 25 -3.79 12.16 -3.58
N ASP A 26 -2.86 12.29 -4.53
CA ASP A 26 -1.52 11.68 -4.49
C ASP A 26 -0.59 12.32 -3.46
N GLY A 27 -0.68 13.65 -3.26
CA GLY A 27 0.17 14.37 -2.31
C GLY A 27 0.10 13.82 -0.88
N PRO A 28 -1.12 13.70 -0.30
CA PRO A 28 -1.29 13.07 1.00
C PRO A 28 -0.89 11.58 1.01
N ILE A 29 -1.14 10.80 -0.06
CA ILE A 29 -0.71 9.38 -0.14
C ILE A 29 0.81 9.25 -0.03
N ALA A 30 1.56 10.10 -0.75
CA ALA A 30 3.02 10.09 -0.72
C ALA A 30 3.56 10.43 0.67
N THR A 31 2.96 11.43 1.33
CA THR A 31 3.32 11.84 2.69
C THR A 31 2.99 10.74 3.71
N GLY A 32 1.79 10.15 3.61
CA GLY A 32 1.38 9.00 4.42
C GLY A 32 2.30 7.80 4.25
N SER A 33 2.71 7.51 3.01
CA SER A 33 3.68 6.45 2.70
C SER A 33 5.04 6.68 3.35
N ALA A 34 5.53 7.92 3.37
CA ALA A 34 6.79 8.25 4.03
C ALA A 34 6.73 8.02 5.54
N HIS A 35 5.65 8.44 6.20
CA HIS A 35 5.41 8.17 7.61
C HIS A 35 5.28 6.68 7.90
N PHE A 36 4.56 5.95 7.06
CA PHE A 36 4.37 4.51 7.24
C PHE A 36 5.69 3.74 7.07
N MET A 37 6.52 4.07 6.09
CA MET A 37 7.86 3.48 5.94
C MET A 37 8.79 3.81 7.10
N ARG A 38 8.67 5.01 7.68
CA ARG A 38 9.37 5.35 8.92
C ARG A 38 8.94 4.44 10.06
N ALA A 39 7.64 4.18 10.23
CA ALA A 39 7.14 3.26 11.25
C ALA A 39 7.75 1.86 11.09
N GLY A 40 7.78 1.33 9.86
CA GLY A 40 8.45 0.05 9.57
C GLY A 40 9.92 0.03 9.98
N SER A 41 10.64 1.12 9.71
CA SER A 41 12.05 1.25 10.09
C SER A 41 12.24 1.21 11.61
N GLU A 42 11.38 1.89 12.38
CA GLU A 42 11.40 1.83 13.84
C GLU A 42 11.06 0.42 14.37
N LEU A 43 10.10 -0.28 13.76
CA LEU A 43 9.76 -1.67 14.14
C LEU A 43 10.90 -2.66 13.84
N HIS A 44 11.62 -2.49 12.74
CA HIS A 44 12.81 -3.31 12.47
C HIS A 44 13.94 -3.01 13.46
N LEU A 45 14.20 -1.73 13.77
CA LEU A 45 15.22 -1.36 14.75
C LEU A 45 14.88 -1.85 16.16
N MET A 46 13.60 -1.83 16.54
CA MET A 46 13.13 -2.42 17.80
C MET A 46 13.56 -3.88 17.93
N HIS A 47 13.49 -4.67 16.86
CA HIS A 47 13.95 -6.06 16.89
C HIS A 47 15.45 -6.17 17.23
N SER A 48 16.28 -5.34 16.60
CA SER A 48 17.72 -5.27 16.91
C SER A 48 17.99 -4.81 18.34
N ASP A 49 17.23 -3.84 18.85
CA ASP A 49 17.36 -3.37 20.23
C ASP A 49 17.01 -4.49 21.23
N LEU A 50 16.01 -5.33 20.93
CA LEU A 50 15.67 -6.52 21.72
C LEU A 50 16.77 -7.60 21.68
N GLU A 51 17.38 -7.85 20.52
CA GLU A 51 18.52 -8.77 20.40
C GLU A 51 19.73 -8.33 21.26
N LEU A 52 19.90 -7.02 21.43
CA LEU A 52 20.92 -6.41 22.29
C LEU A 52 20.49 -6.31 23.77
N ASN A 53 19.30 -6.80 24.13
CA ASN A 53 18.69 -6.69 25.45
C ASN A 53 18.46 -5.24 25.92
N ASP A 54 18.32 -4.28 24.99
CA ASP A 54 17.97 -2.89 25.30
C ASP A 54 16.46 -2.65 25.19
N GLN A 55 15.73 -3.14 26.20
CA GLN A 55 14.27 -2.99 26.29
C GLN A 55 13.82 -1.53 26.34
N ARG A 56 14.63 -0.64 26.94
CA ARG A 56 14.29 0.78 27.04
C ARG A 56 14.30 1.42 25.66
N GLN A 57 15.30 1.11 24.85
CA GLN A 57 15.37 1.60 23.48
C GLN A 57 14.27 0.98 22.61
N ALA A 58 14.03 -0.34 22.73
CA ALA A 58 12.93 -1.00 22.03
C ALA A 58 11.56 -0.36 22.35
N ALA A 59 11.29 -0.03 23.63
CA ALA A 59 10.07 0.69 24.03
C ALA A 59 9.97 2.09 23.40
N LEU A 60 11.09 2.80 23.25
CA LEU A 60 11.13 4.08 22.53
C LEU A 60 10.81 3.88 21.04
N ARG A 61 11.37 2.85 20.39
CA ARG A 61 11.10 2.52 18.98
C ARG A 61 9.62 2.27 18.73
N VAL A 62 8.97 1.47 19.56
CA VAL A 62 7.53 1.19 19.46
C VAL A 62 6.71 2.47 19.52
N ARG A 63 7.02 3.37 20.46
CA ARG A 63 6.33 4.67 20.56
C ARG A 63 6.56 5.56 19.34
N CYS A 64 7.77 5.56 18.79
CA CYS A 64 8.08 6.28 17.55
C CYS A 64 7.34 5.67 16.35
N ALA A 65 7.26 4.35 16.26
CA ALA A 65 6.48 3.65 15.24
C ALA A 65 4.99 4.00 15.36
N ALA A 66 4.43 3.98 16.57
CA ALA A 66 3.04 4.33 16.85
C ALA A 66 2.71 5.76 16.38
N ALA A 67 3.53 6.74 16.77
CA ALA A 67 3.37 8.13 16.33
C ALA A 67 3.47 8.28 14.81
N ALA A 68 4.37 7.54 14.16
CA ALA A 68 4.52 7.55 12.72
C ALA A 68 3.32 6.90 11.99
N VAL A 69 2.76 5.80 12.52
CA VAL A 69 1.52 5.18 12.00
C VAL A 69 0.34 6.14 12.12
N GLN A 70 0.20 6.83 13.26
CA GLN A 70 -0.84 7.84 13.45
C GLN A 70 -0.73 8.99 12.43
N ALA A 71 0.48 9.50 12.20
CA ALA A 71 0.72 10.51 11.18
C ALA A 71 0.37 9.99 9.78
N ALA A 72 0.75 8.76 9.45
CA ALA A 72 0.37 8.13 8.18
C ALA A 72 -1.15 8.01 8.02
N LEU A 73 -1.87 7.63 9.07
CA LEU A 73 -3.33 7.53 9.07
C LEU A 73 -4.03 8.86 8.80
N VAL A 74 -3.52 9.96 9.37
CA VAL A 74 -4.06 11.31 9.12
C VAL A 74 -3.97 11.64 7.63
N GLU A 75 -2.82 11.38 7.02
CA GLU A 75 -2.59 11.65 5.60
C GLU A 75 -3.45 10.76 4.69
N TYR A 76 -3.50 9.45 4.97
CA TYR A 76 -4.31 8.53 4.16
C TYR A 76 -5.81 8.79 4.28
N ARG A 77 -6.31 9.13 5.47
CA ARG A 77 -7.71 9.54 5.67
C ARG A 77 -8.01 10.87 5.00
N THR A 78 -7.05 11.79 5.00
CA THR A 78 -7.18 13.06 4.28
C THR A 78 -7.29 12.82 2.78
N SER A 79 -6.41 11.98 2.21
CA SER A 79 -6.51 11.56 0.81
C SER A 79 -7.88 10.95 0.49
N HIS A 80 -8.32 9.99 1.32
CA HIS A 80 -9.61 9.31 1.12
C HIS A 80 -10.79 10.27 1.12
N ARG A 81 -10.83 11.17 2.11
CA ARG A 81 -11.87 12.20 2.22
C ARG A 81 -11.86 13.14 1.01
N VAL A 82 -10.69 13.61 0.60
CA VAL A 82 -10.55 14.48 -0.59
C VAL A 82 -11.00 13.74 -1.86
N ALA A 83 -10.64 12.46 -2.00
CA ALA A 83 -11.06 11.63 -3.12
C ALA A 83 -12.59 11.49 -3.18
N GLN A 84 -13.26 11.28 -2.04
CA GLN A 84 -14.72 11.24 -1.95
C GLN A 84 -15.36 12.59 -2.27
N GLU A 85 -14.88 13.68 -1.65
CA GLU A 85 -15.41 15.04 -1.84
C GLU A 85 -15.30 15.52 -3.29
N LEU A 86 -14.24 15.13 -3.99
CA LEU A 86 -13.99 15.52 -5.38
C LEU A 86 -14.52 14.52 -6.41
N GLY A 87 -15.16 13.42 -5.99
CA GLY A 87 -15.67 12.38 -6.90
C GLY A 87 -14.57 11.66 -7.68
N PHE A 88 -13.40 11.48 -7.08
CA PHE A 88 -12.23 10.85 -7.70
C PHE A 88 -12.48 9.38 -8.06
N TYR A 89 -13.06 8.59 -7.16
CA TYR A 89 -13.15 7.13 -7.32
C TYR A 89 -13.86 6.69 -8.60
N PRO A 90 -15.07 7.19 -8.94
CA PRO A 90 -15.72 6.83 -10.19
C PRO A 90 -14.91 7.22 -11.43
N VAL A 91 -14.20 8.36 -11.39
CA VAL A 91 -13.36 8.83 -12.49
C VAL A 91 -12.12 7.94 -12.64
N HIS A 92 -11.52 7.52 -11.53
CA HIS A 92 -10.36 6.64 -11.52
C HIS A 92 -10.69 5.22 -11.97
N ASP A 93 -11.78 4.64 -11.45
CA ASP A 93 -12.25 3.30 -11.83
C ASP A 93 -12.60 3.24 -13.33
N GLU A 94 -13.25 4.28 -13.86
CA GLU A 94 -13.58 4.36 -15.29
C GLU A 94 -12.32 4.48 -16.17
N ARG A 95 -11.30 5.19 -15.69
CA ARG A 95 -10.00 5.28 -16.36
C ARG A 95 -9.25 3.95 -16.35
N LEU A 96 -9.21 3.25 -15.22
CA LEU A 96 -8.63 1.91 -15.11
C LEU A 96 -9.33 0.95 -16.08
N ARG A 97 -10.67 1.01 -16.13
CA ARG A 97 -11.48 0.22 -17.07
C ARG A 97 -11.13 0.54 -18.52
N THR A 98 -11.00 1.82 -18.88
CA THR A 98 -10.75 2.29 -20.26
C THR A 98 -9.31 2.03 -20.72
N ALA A 99 -8.32 2.12 -19.83
CA ALA A 99 -6.90 1.97 -20.16
C ALA A 99 -6.48 0.51 -20.46
N GLY A 100 -7.40 -0.44 -20.44
CA GLY A 100 -7.06 -1.85 -20.57
C GLY A 100 -6.52 -2.49 -19.29
N GLY A 101 -6.38 -1.73 -18.19
CA GLY A 101 -6.42 -2.28 -16.83
C GLY A 101 -7.74 -2.99 -16.52
N GLY A 102 -8.77 -2.77 -17.35
CA GLY A 102 -9.99 -3.56 -17.47
C GLY A 102 -10.01 -4.61 -18.60
N THR A 103 -8.90 -4.88 -19.30
CA THR A 103 -8.80 -6.07 -20.18
C THR A 103 -8.27 -7.30 -19.44
N ALA A 104 -7.61 -7.09 -18.30
CA ALA A 104 -7.20 -8.13 -17.38
C ALA A 104 -7.84 -7.85 -16.00
N PRO A 105 -8.76 -8.67 -15.46
CA PRO A 105 -9.31 -8.48 -14.12
C PRO A 105 -8.21 -8.23 -13.06
N VAL A 106 -8.52 -7.53 -11.96
CA VAL A 106 -7.56 -7.16 -10.88
C VAL A 106 -6.61 -8.31 -10.50
N ARG A 107 -7.12 -9.55 -10.46
CA ARG A 107 -6.32 -10.77 -10.23
C ARG A 107 -5.17 -10.94 -11.23
N GLU A 108 -5.46 -10.82 -12.52
CA GLU A 108 -4.46 -10.95 -13.59
C GLU A 108 -3.41 -9.83 -13.51
N THR A 109 -3.81 -8.60 -13.15
CA THR A 109 -2.85 -7.50 -12.93
C THR A 109 -1.92 -7.78 -11.76
N LEU A 110 -2.44 -8.28 -10.65
CA LEU A 110 -1.65 -8.65 -9.48
C LEU A 110 -0.76 -9.88 -9.75
N ASP A 111 -1.24 -10.85 -10.50
CA ASP A 111 -0.46 -12.01 -10.93
C ASP A 111 0.69 -11.62 -11.85
N ALA A 112 0.45 -10.74 -12.83
CA ALA A 112 1.50 -10.21 -13.69
C ALA A 112 2.55 -9.43 -12.89
N ALA A 113 2.12 -8.60 -11.94
CA ALA A 113 3.02 -7.86 -11.06
C ALA A 113 3.85 -8.78 -10.16
N ARG A 114 3.25 -9.87 -9.65
CA ARG A 114 3.93 -10.92 -8.89
C ARG A 114 4.98 -11.65 -9.73
N GLN A 115 4.63 -12.04 -10.96
CA GLN A 115 5.57 -12.69 -11.90
C GLN A 115 6.74 -11.77 -12.27
N ALA A 116 6.50 -10.46 -12.30
CA ALA A 116 7.52 -9.44 -12.55
C ALA A 116 8.30 -9.00 -11.29
N ASP A 117 8.08 -9.65 -10.13
CA ASP A 117 8.73 -9.33 -8.85
C ASP A 117 8.50 -7.90 -8.35
N LEU A 118 7.41 -7.25 -8.80
CA LEU A 118 7.04 -5.89 -8.40
C LEU A 118 6.35 -5.85 -7.04
N VAL A 119 5.72 -6.96 -6.65
CA VAL A 119 5.02 -7.10 -5.37
C VAL A 119 5.09 -8.56 -4.91
N GLN A 120 5.31 -8.77 -3.61
CA GLN A 120 5.33 -10.09 -2.98
C GLN A 120 3.94 -10.40 -2.42
N LEU A 121 3.04 -10.96 -3.24
CA LEU A 121 1.68 -11.35 -2.83
C LEU A 121 1.54 -12.86 -2.83
N ASP A 122 0.98 -13.42 -1.77
CA ASP A 122 0.42 -14.77 -1.78
C ASP A 122 -0.99 -14.77 -2.40
N ASP A 123 -1.51 -15.96 -2.74
CA ASP A 123 -2.80 -16.09 -3.40
C ASP A 123 -3.96 -15.54 -2.54
N VAL A 124 -3.83 -15.60 -1.21
CA VAL A 124 -4.83 -15.08 -0.27
C VAL A 124 -4.88 -13.55 -0.31
N ALA A 125 -3.72 -12.89 -0.39
CA ALA A 125 -3.61 -11.45 -0.51
C ALA A 125 -4.17 -10.97 -1.85
N VAL A 126 -3.83 -11.65 -2.96
CA VAL A 126 -4.41 -11.36 -4.28
C VAL A 126 -5.94 -11.44 -4.23
N GLU A 127 -6.48 -12.53 -3.70
CA GLU A 127 -7.93 -12.74 -3.63
C GLU A 127 -8.60 -11.71 -2.72
N THR A 128 -7.98 -11.39 -1.58
CA THR A 128 -8.51 -10.37 -0.66
C THR A 128 -8.62 -9.01 -1.34
N ILE A 129 -7.59 -8.58 -2.08
CA ILE A 129 -7.60 -7.31 -2.80
C ILE A 129 -8.66 -7.34 -3.92
N ALA A 130 -8.69 -8.41 -4.72
CA ALA A 130 -9.62 -8.56 -5.83
C ALA A 130 -11.08 -8.49 -5.37
N LEU A 131 -11.45 -9.21 -4.29
CA LEU A 131 -12.79 -9.17 -3.73
C LEU A 131 -13.22 -7.78 -3.25
N ARG A 132 -12.28 -6.95 -2.77
CA ARG A 132 -12.59 -5.57 -2.37
C ARG A 132 -12.85 -4.68 -3.58
N TYR A 133 -12.03 -4.79 -4.61
CA TYR A 133 -12.27 -4.09 -5.88
C TYR A 133 -13.58 -4.51 -6.53
N GLU A 134 -13.93 -5.80 -6.52
CA GLU A 134 -15.20 -6.31 -7.05
C GLU A 134 -16.41 -5.78 -6.26
N ALA A 135 -16.27 -5.59 -4.95
CA ALA A 135 -17.35 -5.12 -4.10
C ALA A 135 -17.66 -3.61 -4.25
N GLY A 136 -16.67 -2.79 -4.60
CA GLY A 136 -16.86 -1.33 -4.64
C GLY A 136 -15.69 -0.52 -5.20
N GLY A 137 -14.93 -1.09 -6.14
CA GLY A 137 -13.85 -0.40 -6.85
C GLY A 137 -12.69 0.01 -5.96
N ASP A 138 -11.93 1.01 -6.42
CA ASP A 138 -10.78 1.56 -5.70
C ASP A 138 -11.18 2.14 -4.33
N GLU A 139 -12.40 2.67 -4.21
CA GLU A 139 -12.91 3.21 -2.93
C GLU A 139 -12.98 2.13 -1.85
N ALA A 140 -13.56 0.97 -2.17
CA ALA A 140 -13.68 -0.13 -1.22
C ALA A 140 -12.32 -0.74 -0.88
N ALA A 141 -11.42 -0.85 -1.87
CA ALA A 141 -10.07 -1.35 -1.67
C ALA A 141 -9.23 -0.43 -0.77
N TYR A 142 -9.30 0.89 -0.99
CA TYR A 142 -8.62 1.89 -0.19
C TYR A 142 -9.22 2.00 1.22
N SER A 143 -10.55 1.91 1.36
CA SER A 143 -11.24 1.88 2.67
C SER A 143 -10.78 0.71 3.52
N HIS A 144 -10.60 -0.46 2.90
CA HIS A 144 -10.07 -1.64 3.57
C HIS A 144 -8.64 -1.42 4.08
N PHE A 145 -7.77 -0.82 3.25
CA PHE A 145 -6.42 -0.44 3.67
C PHE A 145 -6.42 0.50 4.89
N VAL A 146 -7.23 1.56 4.86
CA VAL A 146 -7.34 2.52 5.98
C VAL A 146 -7.87 1.83 7.25
N THR A 147 -8.81 0.89 7.11
CA THR A 147 -9.35 0.13 8.24
C THR A 147 -8.31 -0.81 8.83
N ALA A 148 -7.56 -1.55 8.00
CA ALA A 148 -6.48 -2.41 8.45
C ALA A 148 -5.38 -1.62 9.18
N LEU A 149 -4.97 -0.48 8.62
CA LEU A 149 -3.99 0.41 9.26
C LEU A 149 -4.51 1.01 10.57
N THR A 150 -5.81 1.30 10.66
CA THR A 150 -6.45 1.78 11.90
C THR A 150 -6.42 0.70 12.99
N GLY A 151 -6.73 -0.55 12.64
CA GLY A 151 -6.62 -1.69 13.55
C GLY A 151 -5.20 -1.86 14.07
N PHE A 152 -4.22 -1.84 13.16
CA PHE A 152 -2.80 -1.91 13.50
C PHE A 152 -2.34 -0.77 14.41
N SER A 153 -2.75 0.48 14.13
CA SER A 153 -2.45 1.62 15.00
C SER A 153 -2.97 1.41 16.41
N THR A 154 -4.19 0.88 16.55
CA THR A 154 -4.83 0.65 17.85
C THR A 154 -4.06 -0.40 18.65
N GLU A 155 -3.67 -1.51 18.02
CA GLU A 155 -2.87 -2.56 18.66
C GLU A 155 -1.49 -2.05 19.07
N LEU A 156 -0.84 -1.26 18.20
CA LEU A 156 0.48 -0.72 18.44
C LEU A 156 0.47 0.32 19.57
N ASP A 157 -0.52 1.22 19.59
CA ASP A 157 -0.71 2.20 20.66
C ASP A 157 -0.98 1.52 22.01
N ALA A 158 -1.82 0.48 22.03
CA ALA A 158 -2.12 -0.28 23.24
C ALA A 158 -0.87 -0.91 23.86
N PHE A 159 0.03 -1.44 23.04
CA PHE A 159 1.30 -1.97 23.53
C PHE A 159 2.28 -0.85 23.91
N ALA A 160 2.38 0.22 23.11
CA ALA A 160 3.31 1.32 23.33
C ALA A 160 3.18 1.95 24.73
N ALA A 161 1.96 1.98 25.28
CA ALA A 161 1.68 2.52 26.61
C ALA A 161 2.35 1.73 27.76
N GLY A 162 2.54 0.43 27.60
CA GLY A 162 3.11 -0.48 28.62
C GLY A 162 4.44 -1.13 28.22
N ALA A 163 4.98 -0.79 27.05
CA ALA A 163 6.13 -1.49 26.46
C ALA A 163 7.37 -1.51 27.37
N ALA A 164 7.63 -0.43 28.11
CA ALA A 164 8.80 -0.33 28.99
C ALA A 164 8.83 -1.41 30.09
N ASP A 165 7.65 -1.82 30.58
CA ASP A 165 7.50 -2.77 31.68
C ASP A 165 7.06 -4.16 31.20
N ALA A 166 6.94 -4.37 29.88
CA ALA A 166 6.47 -5.63 29.32
C ALA A 166 7.49 -6.77 29.57
N PRO A 167 7.02 -8.00 29.90
CA PRO A 167 7.91 -9.12 30.10
C PRO A 167 8.57 -9.57 28.78
N PRO A 168 9.75 -10.22 28.81
CA PRO A 168 10.47 -10.63 27.60
C PRO A 168 9.66 -11.52 26.64
N ALA A 169 8.78 -12.38 27.18
CA ALA A 169 7.92 -13.24 26.37
C ALA A 169 6.90 -12.44 25.53
N ASP A 170 6.38 -11.34 26.08
CA ASP A 170 5.49 -10.44 25.34
C ASP A 170 6.24 -9.70 24.24
N TRP A 171 7.47 -9.27 24.52
CA TRP A 171 8.34 -8.66 23.50
C TRP A 171 8.61 -9.58 22.31
N GLN A 172 8.99 -10.84 22.56
CA GLN A 172 9.24 -11.81 21.49
C GLN A 172 7.99 -12.04 20.62
N ARG A 173 6.83 -12.22 21.27
CA ARG A 173 5.57 -12.47 20.57
C ARG A 173 5.10 -11.25 19.78
N LEU A 174 5.05 -10.09 20.44
CA LEU A 174 4.47 -8.87 19.88
C LEU A 174 5.38 -8.24 18.81
N ALA A 175 6.71 -8.34 18.95
CA ALA A 175 7.64 -7.86 17.94
C ALA A 175 7.38 -8.52 16.57
N TRP A 176 7.25 -9.85 16.57
CA TRP A 176 6.96 -10.59 15.35
C TRP A 176 5.56 -10.29 14.81
N GLN A 177 4.56 -10.18 15.68
CA GLN A 177 3.19 -9.82 15.30
C GLN A 177 3.13 -8.45 14.62
N PHE A 178 3.80 -7.44 15.16
CA PHE A 178 3.80 -6.10 14.58
C PHE A 178 4.56 -6.01 13.26
N LEU A 179 5.72 -6.68 13.14
CA LEU A 179 6.44 -6.74 11.87
C LEU A 179 5.60 -7.44 10.79
N THR A 180 4.99 -8.58 11.13
CA THR A 180 4.12 -9.32 10.20
C THR A 180 2.90 -8.50 9.78
N ALA A 181 2.24 -7.82 10.73
CA ALA A 181 1.10 -6.96 10.45
C ALA A 181 1.49 -5.76 9.59
N PHE A 182 2.62 -5.11 9.92
CA PHE A 182 3.18 -4.02 9.12
C PHE A 182 3.44 -4.45 7.69
N ASP A 183 4.13 -5.58 7.48
CA ASP A 183 4.45 -6.07 6.15
C ASP A 183 3.20 -6.41 5.34
N ARG A 184 2.19 -7.03 5.95
CA ARG A 184 0.91 -7.30 5.27
C ARG A 184 0.23 -6.01 4.79
N ILE A 185 0.18 -4.98 5.65
CA ILE A 185 -0.42 -3.69 5.30
C ILE A 185 0.40 -2.98 4.22
N ARG A 186 1.74 -3.03 4.32
CA ARG A 186 2.67 -2.46 3.34
C ARG A 186 2.49 -3.11 1.97
N ILE A 187 2.46 -4.44 1.93
CA ILE A 187 2.25 -5.21 0.71
C ILE A 187 0.88 -4.89 0.09
N TYR A 188 -0.18 -4.79 0.90
CA TYR A 188 -1.50 -4.38 0.43
C TYR A 188 -1.46 -2.98 -0.20
N GLY A 189 -0.86 -1.99 0.48
CA GLY A 189 -0.71 -0.63 -0.06
C GLY A 189 0.13 -0.58 -1.35
N GLN A 190 1.18 -1.39 -1.44
CA GLN A 190 1.97 -1.55 -2.67
C GLN A 190 1.14 -2.14 -3.80
N ALA A 191 0.28 -3.11 -3.51
CA ALA A 191 -0.60 -3.71 -4.50
C ALA A 191 -1.61 -2.69 -5.07
N LEU A 192 -2.18 -1.81 -4.23
CA LEU A 192 -3.01 -0.70 -4.71
C LEU A 192 -2.23 0.21 -5.67
N ALA A 193 -1.01 0.60 -5.29
CA ALA A 193 -0.15 1.43 -6.16
C ALA A 193 0.18 0.74 -7.48
N VAL A 194 0.44 -0.58 -7.45
CA VAL A 194 0.71 -1.38 -8.65
C VAL A 194 -0.51 -1.42 -9.57
N ILE A 195 -1.71 -1.65 -9.04
CA ILE A 195 -2.96 -1.60 -9.81
C ILE A 195 -3.10 -0.22 -10.47
N ASN A 196 -2.84 0.85 -9.73
CA ASN A 196 -3.02 2.21 -10.22
C ASN A 196 -1.96 2.62 -11.26
N ILE A 197 -0.76 2.04 -11.23
CA ILE A 197 0.31 2.31 -12.21
C ILE A 197 0.16 1.41 -13.44
N LEU A 198 0.07 0.09 -13.24
CA LEU A 198 0.04 -0.88 -14.34
C LEU A 198 -1.32 -0.91 -15.03
N GLY A 199 -2.42 -0.78 -14.27
CA GLY A 199 -3.77 -0.70 -14.83
C GLY A 199 -4.02 0.55 -15.67
N MET A 200 -3.23 1.61 -15.48
CA MET A 200 -3.28 2.85 -16.27
C MET A 200 -2.36 2.85 -17.49
N THR A 201 -1.51 1.83 -17.68
CA THR A 201 -0.58 1.77 -18.80
C THR A 201 -1.15 0.88 -19.91
N PRO A 202 -1.46 1.41 -21.11
CA PRO A 202 -1.93 0.61 -22.23
C PRO A 202 -0.88 -0.44 -22.63
N SER A 203 -1.09 -1.67 -22.18
CA SER A 203 -0.52 -2.94 -22.66
C SER A 203 0.97 -2.92 -23.06
N ALA A 204 1.89 -2.93 -22.09
CA ALA A 204 3.19 -3.59 -22.29
C ALA A 204 3.06 -5.12 -22.41
N VAL A 205 1.89 -5.67 -22.05
CA VAL A 205 1.58 -7.11 -22.07
C VAL A 205 1.15 -7.60 -23.46
N ALA A 206 0.85 -6.70 -24.41
CA ALA A 206 0.53 -7.09 -25.79
C ALA A 206 1.76 -7.50 -26.63
N GLY A 207 2.99 -7.26 -26.14
CA GLY A 207 4.22 -7.51 -26.90
C GLY A 207 4.89 -8.87 -26.70
N ALA A 208 4.44 -9.68 -25.73
CA ALA A 208 5.08 -10.98 -25.44
C ALA A 208 4.45 -12.18 -26.17
N GLY A 209 3.37 -11.96 -26.94
CA GLY A 209 2.61 -13.02 -27.62
C GLY A 209 2.97 -13.26 -29.10
N ASP A 210 3.50 -12.29 -29.83
CA ASP A 210 3.73 -12.39 -31.29
C ASP A 210 5.14 -12.88 -31.66
N GLY A 211 5.59 -13.89 -30.94
CA GLY A 211 6.87 -14.57 -31.14
C GLY A 211 6.74 -15.98 -31.69
N ARG A 212 5.72 -16.31 -32.50
CA ARG A 212 5.71 -17.60 -33.22
C ARG A 212 4.79 -17.65 -34.44
N SER A 213 5.45 -17.94 -35.57
CA SER A 213 4.92 -18.66 -36.75
C SER A 213 4.27 -17.83 -37.86
N ASN A 214 5.07 -17.47 -38.87
CA ASN A 214 4.79 -17.99 -40.20
C ASN A 214 6.09 -18.27 -40.97
N ARG A 215 6.43 -19.56 -41.07
CA ARG A 215 7.20 -20.07 -42.20
C ARG A 215 6.26 -20.09 -43.41
N ILE A 216 6.69 -19.46 -44.50
CA ILE A 216 6.50 -19.99 -45.85
C ILE A 216 7.88 -20.00 -46.49
#